data_AF-A0A7R9R0T9-F1
#
_entry.id   AF-A0A7R9R0T9-F1
#
_cell.length_a   1.000
_cell.length_b   1.000
_cell.length_c   1.000
_cell.angle_alpha   90.00
_cell.angle_beta   90.00
_cell.angle_gamma   90.00
#
_symmetry.space_group_name_H-M   'P 1'
#
loop_
_entity.id
_entity.type
_entity.pdbx_description
1 polymer ?
#
loop_
_entity_poly.entity_id
_entity_poly.type
_entity_poly.pdbx_seq_one_letter_code
_entity_poly.pdbx_strand_id
1 'polypeptide(L)' 'HHLTHTGEKPFECETCGQRFARRHNLAQHALKHSGERPFRCCECSEAFRSRQTLRSHARRMHTTAE' A
#
# COMPACT_ATOMS: atom_id res chain seq x y z
N HIS A 1 12.68 -14.38 -25.04
CA HIS A 1 12.11 -14.29 -23.67
C HIS A 1 10.82 -15.11 -23.62
N HIS A 2 10.96 -16.43 -23.67
CA HIS A 2 9.86 -17.38 -23.51
C HIS A 2 10.16 -18.12 -22.23
N LEU A 3 9.56 -17.72 -21.12
CA LEU A 3 9.39 -18.52 -19.92
C LEU A 3 8.39 -17.76 -19.03
N THR A 4 7.20 -18.35 -18.92
CA THR A 4 6.23 -18.16 -17.84
C THR A 4 5.70 -16.75 -17.59
N HIS A 5 4.81 -16.32 -18.48
CA HIS A 5 3.72 -15.41 -18.12
C HIS A 5 2.59 -16.17 -17.38
N THR A 6 2.92 -17.10 -16.49
CA THR A 6 1.95 -17.65 -15.53
C THR A 6 1.66 -16.51 -14.55
N GLY A 7 0.67 -15.69 -14.87
CA GLY A 7 0.16 -14.63 -14.01
C GLY A 7 -0.49 -15.17 -12.75
N GLU A 8 0.07 -16.23 -12.16
CA GLU A 8 -0.35 -16.83 -10.92
C GLU A 8 -0.16 -15.80 -9.83
N LYS A 9 -1.30 -15.27 -9.42
CA LYS A 9 -1.45 -14.40 -8.28
C LYS A 9 -2.00 -15.29 -7.17
N PRO A 10 -1.15 -15.91 -6.35
CA PRO A 10 -1.60 -16.88 -5.35
C PRO A 10 -2.33 -16.22 -4.18
N PHE A 11 -2.18 -14.90 -4.01
CA PHE A 11 -2.79 -14.17 -2.92
C PHE A 11 -4.11 -13.56 -3.38
N GLU A 12 -5.24 -14.04 -2.86
CA GLU A 12 -6.57 -13.56 -3.20
C GLU A 12 -7.17 -12.74 -2.05
N CYS A 13 -7.90 -11.68 -2.37
CA CYS A 13 -8.66 -10.91 -1.40
C CYS A 13 -10.02 -11.56 -1.17
N GLU A 14 -10.27 -12.04 0.04
CA GLU A 14 -11.53 -12.70 0.41
C GLU A 14 -12.75 -11.77 0.32
N THR A 15 -12.55 -10.44 0.39
CA THR A 15 -13.64 -9.45 0.33
C THR A 15 -14.14 -9.20 -1.09
N CYS A 16 -13.27 -9.25 -2.11
CA CYS A 16 -13.62 -8.86 -3.49
C CYS A 16 -13.09 -9.80 -4.57
N GLY A 17 -12.45 -10.90 -4.21
CA GLY A 17 -11.85 -11.88 -5.13
C GLY A 17 -10.62 -11.38 -5.89
N GLN A 18 -10.12 -10.18 -5.60
CA GLN A 18 -8.99 -9.62 -6.35
C GLN A 18 -7.69 -10.35 -6.01
N ARG A 19 -6.96 -10.79 -7.03
CA ARG A 19 -5.71 -11.54 -6.86
C ARG A 19 -4.47 -10.65 -7.01
N PHE A 20 -3.45 -10.94 -6.21
CA PHE A 20 -2.17 -10.25 -6.14
C PHE A 20 -0.99 -11.23 -6.24
N ALA A 21 0.09 -10.79 -6.87
CA ALA A 21 1.32 -11.59 -6.99
C ALA A 21 2.13 -11.66 -5.69
N ARG A 22 1.88 -10.74 -4.73
CA ARG A 22 2.65 -10.64 -3.48
C ARG A 22 1.72 -10.36 -2.30
N ARG A 23 2.01 -10.97 -1.15
CA ARG A 23 1.24 -10.80 0.09
C ARG A 23 1.14 -9.36 0.57
N HIS A 24 2.22 -8.56 0.45
CA HIS A 24 2.17 -7.14 0.86
C HIS A 24 1.23 -6.31 -0.01
N ASN A 25 1.05 -6.66 -1.30
CA ASN A 25 0.10 -5.98 -2.17
C ASN A 25 -1.34 -6.31 -1.76
N LEU A 26 -1.62 -7.57 -1.41
CA LEU A 26 -2.91 -7.98 -0.86
C LEU A 26 -3.18 -7.27 0.48
N ALA A 27 -2.20 -7.24 1.39
CA ALA A 27 -2.36 -6.57 2.68
C ALA A 27 -2.65 -5.07 2.51
N GLN A 28 -1.89 -4.37 1.66
CA GLN A 28 -2.15 -2.96 1.35
C GLN A 28 -3.51 -2.75 0.70
N HIS A 29 -3.95 -3.69 -0.15
CA HIS A 29 -5.29 -3.66 -0.74
C HIS A 29 -6.38 -3.82 0.31
N ALA A 30 -6.23 -4.75 1.25
CA ALA A 30 -7.20 -4.99 2.32
C ALA A 30 -7.43 -3.76 3.21
N LEU A 31 -6.42 -2.91 3.38
CA LEU A 31 -6.57 -1.60 4.06
C LEU A 31 -7.60 -0.68 3.39
N LYS A 32 -7.89 -0.86 2.09
CA LYS A 32 -8.96 -0.12 1.40
C LYS A 32 -10.34 -0.54 1.89
N HIS A 33 -10.51 -1.82 2.26
CA HIS A 33 -11.78 -2.35 2.76
C HIS A 33 -11.99 -2.01 4.24
N SER A 34 -10.96 -2.19 5.07
CA SER A 34 -11.03 -1.85 6.51
C SER A 34 -11.04 -0.33 6.75
N GLY A 35 -10.52 0.47 5.81
CA GLY A 35 -10.30 1.90 6.02
C GLY A 35 -9.14 2.22 6.97
N GLU A 36 -8.48 1.18 7.49
CA GLU A 36 -7.28 1.30 8.31
C GLU A 36 -6.15 2.01 7.55
N ARG A 37 -5.55 2.99 8.23
CA ARG A 37 -4.43 3.78 7.71
C ARG A 37 -3.29 3.70 8.74
N PRO A 38 -2.52 2.60 8.75
CA PRO A 38 -1.53 2.33 9.79
C PRO A 38 -0.35 3.31 9.77
N PHE A 39 -0.13 4.01 8.64
CA PHE A 39 0.98 4.95 8.50
C PHE A 39 0.50 6.37 8.78
N ARG A 40 0.52 6.81 10.03
CA ARG A 40 0.21 8.19 10.40
C ARG A 40 1.44 9.09 10.23
N CYS A 41 1.23 10.29 9.72
CA CYS A 41 2.26 11.31 9.75
C CYS A 41 2.46 11.81 11.20
N CYS A 42 3.69 12.12 11.58
CA CYS A 42 3.97 12.66 12.92
C CYS A 42 3.78 14.18 12.98
N GLU A 43 3.93 14.86 11.84
CA GLU A 43 3.85 16.32 11.74
C GLU A 43 2.43 16.82 11.45
N CYS A 44 1.59 15.96 10.85
CA CYS A 44 0.16 16.19 10.75
C CYS A 44 -0.61 14.92 11.07
N SER A 45 -1.88 15.04 11.46
CA SER A 45 -2.72 13.88 11.82
C SER A 45 -3.21 13.07 10.60
N GLU A 46 -2.69 13.34 9.40
CA GLU A 46 -3.03 12.57 8.20
C GLU A 46 -2.47 11.15 8.26
N ALA A 47 -3.28 10.20 7.79
CA ALA A 47 -2.94 8.78 7.80
C ALA A 47 -2.95 8.21 6.39
N PHE A 48 -2.03 7.27 6.13
CA PHE A 48 -1.77 6.72 4.81
C PHE A 48 -1.83 5.20 4.81
N ARG A 49 -2.11 4.64 3.62
CA ARG A 49 -2.19 3.19 3.41
C ARG A 49 -0.85 2.55 3.09
N SER A 50 0.17 3.33 2.73
CA SER A 50 1.53 2.82 2.48
C SER A 50 2.61 3.78 2.94
N ARG A 51 3.77 3.22 3.29
CA ARG A 51 4.95 3.99 3.69
C ARG A 51 5.49 4.90 2.59
N GLN A 52 5.38 4.49 1.32
CA GLN A 52 5.76 5.33 0.18
C GLN A 52 4.87 6.57 0.06
N THR A 53 3.55 6.41 0.24
CA THR A 53 2.64 7.57 0.22
C THR A 53 2.91 8.52 1.37
N LEU A 54 3.13 8.02 2.59
CA LEU A 54 3.54 8.84 3.74
C LEU A 54 4.85 9.58 3.48
N ARG A 55 5.88 8.89 2.95
CA ARG A 55 7.19 9.51 2.69
C ARG A 55 7.12 10.59 1.62
N SER A 56 6.30 10.38 0.59
CA SER A 56 6.06 11.40 -0.44
C SER A 56 5.22 12.56 0.07
N HIS A 57 4.24 12.31 0.96
CA HIS A 57 3.52 13.34 1.69
C HIS A 57 4.47 14.19 2.54
N ALA A 58 5.24 13.55 3.42
CA ALA A 58 6.16 14.24 4.31
C ALA A 58 7.16 15.10 3.52
N ARG A 59 7.78 14.55 2.47
CA ARG A 59 8.70 15.34 1.64
C ARG A 59 8.08 16.52 0.88
N ARG A 60 6.77 16.51 0.64
CA ARG A 60 6.09 17.58 -0.11
C ARG A 60 5.45 18.61 0.80
N MET A 61 4.91 18.16 1.93
CA MET A 61 4.10 18.97 2.85
C MET A 61 4.88 19.39 4.09
N HIS A 62 5.86 18.58 4.47
CA HIS A 62 6.72 18.77 5.63
C HIS A 62 8.17 18.71 5.17
N THR A 63 8.50 19.48 4.13
CA THR A 63 9.89 19.78 3.82
C THR A 63 10.51 20.41 5.07
N THR A 64 11.03 19.57 5.97
CA THR A 64 12.02 19.97 6.95
C THR A 64 13.23 20.37 6.12
N ALA A 65 13.27 21.66 5.81
CA ALA A 65 14.52 22.33 5.51
C ALA A 65 15.39 22.13 6.75
N GLU A 66 16.39 21.26 6.63
CA GLU A 66 17.63 21.47 7.37
C GLU A 66 18.32 22.72 6.83
#